data_AF-X1PAU7-F1
#
_entry.id   AF-X1PAU7-F1
#
_cell.length_a   1.000
_cell.length_b   1.000
_cell.length_c   1.000
_cell.angle_alpha   90.00
_cell.angle_beta   90.00
_cell.angle_gamma   90.00
#
_symmetry.space_group_name_H-M   'P 1'
#
loop_
_entity.id
_entity.type
_entity.pdbx_description
1 polymer ?
#
loop_
_entity_poly.entity_id
_entity_poly.type
_entity_poly.pdbx_seq_one_letter_code
_entity_poly.pdbx_strand_id
1 'polypeptide(L)'
;YIGDIGQFSHELKMHAGIAKKFGPYKLSLHSGSEKFSVYQIFSEESDGLFHIKTSGTSWLESLRTIAVKNPDLFRNIYDYAVKSYEEEKKSYHISTELSSIPDIGKFREDKFDNLLDLKECRQMLHVTFGAILTATKNGNHIFSDSIYKTLFANEPLHYRYITKNIDRHLDLLDI
;
A
#
# COMPACT_ATOMS: atom_id res chain seq x y z
N TYR A 1 9.75 -7.48 2.00
CA TYR A 1 10.32 -7.60 3.37
C TYR A 1 11.74 -7.04 3.32
N ILE A 2 12.28 -6.54 4.44
CA ILE A 2 13.68 -6.05 4.52
C ILE A 2 14.34 -6.85 5.64
N GLY A 3 15.33 -7.66 5.29
CA GLY A 3 16.01 -8.54 6.25
C GLY A 3 16.48 -9.83 5.60
N ASP A 4 17.04 -10.73 6.42
CA ASP A 4 17.49 -12.06 6.02
C ASP A 4 16.28 -13.02 5.95
N ILE A 5 16.02 -13.54 4.75
CA ILE A 5 14.89 -14.46 4.49
C ILE A 5 15.10 -15.82 5.18
N GLY A 6 16.34 -16.29 5.28
CA GLY A 6 16.67 -17.54 5.96
C GLY A 6 16.42 -17.44 7.46
N GLN A 7 16.84 -16.33 8.08
CA GLN A 7 16.53 -16.05 9.48
C GLN A 7 15.02 -15.93 9.71
N PHE A 8 14.32 -15.21 8.83
CA PHE A 8 12.85 -15.09 8.89
C PHE A 8 12.16 -16.47 8.86
N SER A 9 12.55 -17.34 7.92
CA SER A 9 11.99 -18.70 7.80
C SER A 9 12.24 -19.52 9.07
N HIS A 10 13.47 -19.48 9.59
CA HIS A 10 13.83 -20.21 10.81
C HIS A 10 12.99 -19.76 12.01
N GLU A 11 12.85 -18.46 12.24
CA GLU A 11 12.04 -17.92 13.34
C GLU A 11 10.55 -18.18 13.14
N LEU A 12 10.05 -18.04 11.91
CA LEU A 12 8.65 -18.27 11.60
C LEU A 12 8.24 -19.72 11.91
N LYS A 13 9.08 -20.69 11.54
CA LYS A 13 8.85 -22.11 11.84
C LYS A 13 8.65 -22.34 13.34
N MET A 14 9.43 -21.67 14.18
CA MET A 14 9.29 -21.73 15.64
C MET A 14 7.96 -21.12 16.09
N HIS A 15 7.57 -19.96 15.55
CA HIS A 15 6.29 -19.33 15.83
C HIS A 15 5.09 -20.17 15.39
N ALA A 16 5.17 -20.81 14.22
CA ALA A 16 4.14 -21.71 13.75
C ALA A 16 4.03 -22.95 14.65
N GLY A 17 5.16 -23.49 15.12
CA GLY A 17 5.17 -24.56 16.11
C GLY A 17 4.49 -24.18 17.43
N ILE A 18 4.70 -22.95 17.91
CA ILE A 18 4.02 -22.39 19.10
C ILE A 18 2.50 -22.31 18.85
N ALA A 19 2.08 -21.79 17.70
CA ALA A 19 0.65 -21.68 17.34
C ALA A 19 -0.02 -23.07 17.25
N LYS A 20 0.66 -24.05 16.64
CA LYS A 20 0.19 -25.44 16.57
C LYS A 20 0.09 -26.08 17.96
N LYS A 21 1.05 -25.81 18.85
CA LYS A 21 1.10 -26.41 20.19
C LYS A 21 0.04 -25.86 21.15
N PHE A 22 -0.22 -24.56 21.11
CA PHE A 22 -1.08 -23.86 22.08
C PHE A 22 -2.40 -23.36 21.49
N GLY A 23 -2.72 -23.74 20.25
CA GLY A 23 -3.92 -23.35 19.54
C GLY A 23 -5.24 -23.88 20.13
N PRO A 24 -6.37 -23.68 19.42
CA PRO A 24 -6.44 -23.24 18.03
C PRO A 24 -6.36 -21.71 17.89
N TYR A 25 -5.20 -21.19 17.48
CA TYR A 25 -5.03 -19.81 17.03
C TYR A 25 -4.08 -19.75 15.83
N LYS A 26 -4.12 -18.63 15.12
CA LYS A 26 -3.41 -18.43 13.85
C LYS A 26 -2.35 -17.36 13.99
N LEU A 27 -1.27 -17.46 13.20
CA LEU A 27 -0.36 -16.34 13.03
C LEU A 27 -1.03 -15.23 12.22
N SER A 28 -0.83 -13.99 12.65
CA SER A 28 -1.41 -12.80 12.02
C SER A 28 -0.29 -11.88 11.54
N LEU A 29 -0.10 -11.78 10.21
CA LEU A 29 0.89 -10.89 9.61
C LEU A 29 0.32 -9.47 9.49
N HIS A 30 0.79 -8.60 10.38
CA HIS A 30 0.51 -7.17 10.35
C HIS A 30 1.40 -6.46 9.34
N SER A 31 0.93 -5.31 8.83
CA SER A 31 1.56 -4.63 7.68
C SER A 31 1.82 -5.61 6.53
N GLY A 32 0.91 -6.58 6.39
CA GLY A 32 1.15 -7.80 5.63
C GLY A 32 1.15 -7.55 4.13
N SER A 33 0.51 -6.49 3.67
CA SER A 33 0.47 -6.13 2.26
C SER A 33 1.86 -5.95 1.62
N GLU A 34 1.99 -6.45 0.40
CA GLU A 34 3.18 -6.40 -0.46
C GLU A 34 4.46 -6.97 0.18
N LYS A 35 4.32 -7.87 1.16
CA LYS A 35 5.44 -8.66 1.68
C LYS A 35 5.67 -9.92 0.83
N PHE A 36 5.57 -9.78 -0.49
CA PHE A 36 5.60 -10.86 -1.47
C PHE A 36 6.75 -11.85 -1.28
N SER A 37 7.94 -11.36 -0.93
CA SER A 37 9.13 -12.18 -0.72
C SER A 37 9.04 -13.17 0.45
N VAL A 38 8.05 -13.05 1.33
CA VAL A 38 7.86 -13.95 2.49
C VAL A 38 6.51 -14.67 2.48
N TYR A 39 5.64 -14.43 1.48
CA TYR A 39 4.29 -15.02 1.48
C TYR A 39 4.30 -16.53 1.35
N GLN A 40 5.08 -17.07 0.42
CA GLN A 40 5.19 -18.52 0.24
C GLN A 40 5.69 -19.20 1.53
N ILE A 41 6.81 -18.70 2.10
CA ILE A 41 7.34 -19.17 3.38
C ILE A 41 6.28 -19.06 4.50
N PHE A 42 5.52 -17.96 4.50
CA PHE A 42 4.47 -17.74 5.50
C PHE A 42 3.33 -18.73 5.39
N SER A 43 2.88 -19.03 4.17
CA SER A 43 1.85 -20.02 3.89
C SER A 43 2.31 -21.43 4.27
N GLU A 44 3.51 -21.82 3.79
CA GLU A 44 4.09 -23.15 4.01
C GLU A 44 4.31 -23.44 5.51
N GLU A 45 5.01 -22.56 6.24
CA GLU A 45 5.33 -22.83 7.65
C GLU A 45 4.09 -22.83 8.56
N SER A 46 3.03 -22.11 8.16
CA SER A 46 1.76 -22.07 8.91
C SER A 46 0.73 -23.11 8.46
N ASP A 47 1.09 -24.04 7.57
CA ASP A 47 0.20 -25.04 6.97
C ASP A 47 -1.07 -24.42 6.36
N GLY A 48 -0.95 -23.24 5.74
CA GLY A 48 -2.09 -22.49 5.20
C GLY A 48 -3.01 -21.86 6.26
N LEU A 49 -2.72 -22.02 7.56
CA LEU A 49 -3.56 -21.52 8.65
C LEU A 49 -3.06 -20.19 9.20
N PHE A 50 -3.37 -19.12 8.48
CA PHE A 50 -2.91 -17.78 8.84
C PHE A 50 -3.99 -16.70 8.73
N HIS A 51 -3.60 -15.48 9.08
CA HIS A 51 -4.33 -14.25 8.81
C HIS A 51 -3.35 -13.19 8.31
N ILE A 52 -3.72 -12.46 7.26
CA ILE A 52 -2.92 -11.36 6.72
C ILE A 52 -3.79 -10.11 6.70
N LYS A 53 -3.21 -9.00 7.16
CA LYS A 53 -3.88 -7.70 7.14
C LYS A 53 -3.34 -6.86 6.00
N THR A 54 -4.20 -6.54 5.05
CA THR A 54 -4.00 -5.47 4.06
C THR A 54 -4.89 -4.29 4.43
N SER A 55 -4.51 -3.09 4.01
CA SER A 55 -5.34 -1.89 4.17
C SER A 55 -4.88 -0.84 3.16
N GLY A 56 -3.81 -0.11 3.45
CA GLY A 56 -3.43 1.02 2.60
C GLY A 56 -2.89 0.66 1.21
N THR A 57 -2.68 -0.61 0.85
CA THR A 57 -2.45 -0.95 -0.56
C THR A 57 -3.69 -0.71 -1.41
N SER A 58 -4.90 -0.87 -0.85
CA SER A 58 -6.14 -0.60 -1.58
C SER A 58 -6.27 0.88 -1.88
N TRP A 59 -5.86 1.73 -0.93
CA TRP A 59 -5.73 3.18 -1.14
C TRP A 59 -4.74 3.52 -2.28
N LEU A 60 -3.60 2.85 -2.34
CA LEU A 60 -2.63 3.05 -3.43
C LEU A 60 -3.22 2.66 -4.80
N GLU A 61 -4.03 1.61 -4.88
CA GLU A 61 -4.72 1.23 -6.12
C GLU A 61 -5.89 2.17 -6.47
N SER A 62 -6.54 2.80 -5.48
CA SER A 62 -7.45 3.92 -5.71
C SER A 62 -6.71 5.10 -6.36
N LEU A 63 -5.54 5.48 -5.84
CA LEU A 63 -4.69 6.50 -6.44
C LEU A 63 -4.22 6.12 -7.84
N ARG A 64 -3.99 4.83 -8.13
CA ARG A 64 -3.66 4.34 -9.48
C ARG A 64 -4.77 4.63 -10.48
N THR A 65 -6.02 4.44 -10.06
CA THR A 65 -7.19 4.80 -10.89
C THR A 65 -7.21 6.30 -11.19
N ILE A 66 -6.93 7.13 -10.18
CA ILE A 66 -6.90 8.58 -10.32
C ILE A 66 -5.76 9.02 -11.22
N ALA A 67 -4.56 8.43 -11.09
CA ALA A 67 -3.43 8.72 -11.97
C ALA A 67 -3.77 8.55 -13.45
N VAL A 68 -4.55 7.52 -13.80
CA VAL A 68 -4.96 7.24 -15.18
C VAL A 68 -6.15 8.08 -15.64
N LYS A 69 -7.10 8.38 -14.74
CA LYS A 69 -8.40 8.98 -15.12
C LYS A 69 -8.52 10.47 -14.85
N ASN A 70 -7.69 10.99 -13.96
CA ASN A 70 -7.66 12.38 -13.57
C ASN A 70 -6.21 12.75 -13.17
N PRO A 71 -5.29 12.79 -14.14
CA PRO A 71 -3.87 13.01 -13.88
C PRO A 71 -3.58 14.36 -13.21
N ASP A 72 -4.39 15.40 -13.49
CA ASP A 72 -4.30 16.69 -12.81
C ASP A 72 -4.61 16.57 -11.31
N LEU A 73 -5.68 15.84 -10.95
CA LEU A 73 -5.98 15.56 -9.55
C LEU A 73 -4.86 14.75 -8.90
N PHE A 74 -4.34 13.73 -9.59
CA PHE A 74 -3.22 12.92 -9.08
C PHE A 74 -1.98 13.78 -8.83
N ARG A 75 -1.62 14.68 -9.75
CA ARG A 75 -0.50 15.61 -9.58
C ARG A 75 -0.68 16.47 -8.33
N ASN A 76 -1.86 17.07 -8.16
CA ASN A 76 -2.14 17.91 -6.99
C ASN A 76 -2.08 17.13 -5.67
N ILE A 77 -2.57 15.88 -5.66
CA ILE A 77 -2.46 14.97 -4.51
C ILE A 77 -0.99 14.64 -4.24
N TYR A 78 -0.22 14.29 -5.26
CA TYR A 78 1.20 13.95 -5.14
C TYR A 78 2.01 15.12 -4.58
N ASP A 79 1.85 16.32 -5.14
CA ASP A 79 2.53 17.53 -4.66
C ASP A 79 2.16 17.88 -3.22
N TYR A 80 0.90 17.65 -2.84
CA TYR A 80 0.46 17.84 -1.46
C TYR A 80 1.10 16.80 -0.53
N ALA A 81 1.10 15.54 -0.94
CA ALA A 81 1.68 14.43 -0.20
C ALA A 81 3.19 14.63 0.05
N VAL A 82 3.93 15.07 -0.97
CA VAL A 82 5.37 15.42 -0.83
C VAL A 82 5.58 16.50 0.22
N LYS A 83 4.72 17.52 0.27
CA LYS A 83 4.81 18.62 1.25
C LYS A 83 4.44 18.19 2.67
N SER A 84 3.48 17.27 2.83
CA SER A 84 3.05 16.77 4.14
C SER A 84 3.90 15.60 4.66
N TYR A 85 4.71 14.96 3.80
CA TYR A 85 5.37 13.70 4.08
C TYR A 85 6.19 13.68 5.37
N GLU A 86 7.00 14.71 5.63
CA GLU A 86 7.85 14.80 6.83
C GLU A 86 7.07 14.84 8.14
N GLU A 87 5.85 15.40 8.11
CA GLU A 87 4.97 15.39 9.28
C GLU A 87 4.28 14.03 9.44
N GLU A 88 3.66 13.54 8.36
CA GLU A 88 2.85 12.32 8.38
C GLU A 88 3.69 11.07 8.64
N LYS A 89 4.97 11.05 8.21
CA LYS A 89 5.87 9.91 8.49
C LYS A 89 6.13 9.72 9.97
N LYS A 90 5.93 10.74 10.84
CA LYS A 90 6.14 10.58 12.29
C LYS A 90 5.22 9.53 12.92
N SER A 91 4.07 9.28 12.31
CA SER A 91 3.10 8.26 12.76
C SER A 91 3.39 6.86 12.20
N TYR A 92 4.43 6.69 11.37
CA TYR A 92 4.75 5.45 10.68
C TYR A 92 6.26 5.14 10.69
N HIS A 93 6.65 3.92 11.02
CA HIS A 93 8.06 3.52 10.89
C HIS A 93 8.38 3.10 9.44
N ILE A 94 8.81 4.06 8.62
CA ILE A 94 9.19 3.86 7.22
C ILE A 94 10.59 4.41 6.92
N SER A 95 11.19 3.98 5.81
CA SER A 95 12.59 4.27 5.46
C SER A 95 12.77 5.12 4.21
N THR A 96 11.69 5.63 3.61
CA THR A 96 11.79 6.52 2.45
C THR A 96 12.28 7.89 2.89
N GLU A 97 13.30 8.40 2.20
CA GLU A 97 13.82 9.75 2.40
C GLU A 97 13.16 10.70 1.41
N LEU A 98 12.92 11.96 1.81
CA LEU A 98 12.30 12.95 0.93
C LEU A 98 13.10 13.16 -0.36
N SER A 99 14.44 13.07 -0.29
CA SER A 99 15.35 13.21 -1.42
C SER A 99 15.28 12.07 -2.44
N SER A 100 14.75 10.90 -2.06
CA SER A 100 14.57 9.77 -2.99
C SER A 100 13.24 9.82 -3.73
N ILE A 101 12.33 10.74 -3.35
CA ILE A 101 11.03 10.87 -4.00
C ILE A 101 11.20 11.63 -5.32
N PRO A 102 10.79 11.04 -6.46
CA PRO A 102 10.94 11.68 -7.76
C PRO A 102 10.03 12.91 -7.88
N ASP A 103 10.56 13.90 -8.60
CA ASP A 103 9.79 15.07 -9.05
C ASP A 103 8.80 14.65 -10.14
N ILE A 104 7.51 14.76 -9.84
CA ILE A 104 6.42 14.41 -10.76
C ILE A 104 6.44 15.24 -12.05
N GLY A 105 7.02 16.45 -12.03
CA GLY A 105 7.19 17.30 -13.20
C GLY A 105 8.10 16.70 -14.28
N LYS A 106 8.90 15.67 -13.94
CA LYS A 106 9.76 14.93 -14.88
C LYS A 106 9.02 13.78 -15.59
N PHE A 107 7.78 13.50 -15.21
CA PHE A 107 6.99 12.41 -15.74
C PHE A 107 5.89 12.96 -16.65
N ARG A 108 5.59 12.22 -17.72
CA ARG A 108 4.43 12.50 -18.55
C ARG A 108 3.16 12.09 -17.80
N GLU A 109 2.09 12.84 -17.98
CA GLU A 109 0.79 12.59 -17.34
C GLU A 109 0.24 11.19 -17.65
N ASP A 110 0.45 10.69 -18.87
CA ASP A 110 0.08 9.34 -19.31
C ASP A 110 0.94 8.22 -18.71
N LYS A 111 1.83 8.56 -17.76
CA LYS A 111 2.74 7.65 -17.04
C LYS A 111 2.74 7.87 -15.52
N PHE A 112 1.81 8.66 -14.98
CA PHE A 112 1.73 8.88 -13.54
C PHE A 112 1.42 7.62 -12.74
N ASP A 113 0.75 6.64 -13.32
CA ASP A 113 0.51 5.34 -12.71
C ASP A 113 1.80 4.56 -12.43
N ASN A 114 2.86 4.76 -13.22
CA ASN A 114 4.17 4.14 -12.98
C ASN A 114 4.81 4.61 -11.66
N LEU A 115 4.47 5.80 -11.16
CA LEU A 115 4.98 6.27 -9.87
C LEU A 115 4.50 5.35 -8.72
N LEU A 116 3.34 4.72 -8.87
CA LEU A 116 2.81 3.78 -7.87
C LEU A 116 3.48 2.40 -7.92
N ASP A 117 4.47 2.20 -8.78
CA ASP A 117 5.33 1.02 -8.77
C ASP A 117 6.65 1.27 -8.04
N LEU A 118 6.97 2.54 -7.75
CA LEU A 118 8.18 2.95 -7.01
C LEU A 118 7.92 2.87 -5.51
N LYS A 119 8.81 2.17 -4.79
CA LYS A 119 8.69 1.96 -3.34
C LYS A 119 8.55 3.28 -2.58
N GLU A 120 9.33 4.27 -2.95
CA GLU A 120 9.44 5.58 -2.31
C GLU A 120 8.11 6.34 -2.45
N CYS A 121 7.56 6.37 -3.66
CA CYS A 121 6.27 6.99 -3.93
C CYS A 121 5.14 6.25 -3.20
N ARG A 122 5.14 4.91 -3.22
CA ARG A 122 4.14 4.10 -2.50
C ARG A 122 4.17 4.38 -1.00
N GLN A 123 5.34 4.43 -0.38
CA GLN A 123 5.46 4.73 1.05
C GLN A 123 4.98 6.15 1.37
N MET A 124 5.39 7.15 0.60
CA MET A 124 4.96 8.53 0.80
C MET A 124 3.43 8.66 0.67
N LEU A 125 2.84 8.18 -0.43
CA LEU A 125 1.39 8.26 -0.64
C LEU A 125 0.59 7.43 0.37
N HIS A 126 1.16 6.34 0.88
CA HIS A 126 0.53 5.50 1.89
C HIS A 126 0.38 6.21 3.22
N VAL A 127 1.44 6.85 3.72
CA VAL A 127 1.41 7.47 5.05
C VAL A 127 0.65 8.79 5.06
N THR A 128 0.59 9.49 3.93
CA THR A 128 -0.09 10.78 3.82
C THR A 128 -1.60 10.68 3.54
N PHE A 129 -2.19 9.48 3.54
CA PHE A 129 -3.61 9.30 3.21
C PHE A 129 -4.54 10.16 4.09
N GLY A 130 -4.22 10.26 5.39
CA GLY A 130 -5.00 11.03 6.36
C GLY A 130 -4.96 12.53 6.03
N ALA A 131 -3.76 13.08 5.86
CA ALA A 131 -3.58 14.46 5.42
C ALA A 131 -4.32 14.75 4.10
N ILE A 132 -4.21 13.87 3.10
CA ILE A 132 -4.87 14.07 1.80
C ILE A 132 -6.40 14.10 1.95
N LEU A 133 -6.99 13.13 2.65
CA LEU A 133 -8.45 13.02 2.76
C LEU A 133 -9.07 14.10 3.66
N THR A 134 -8.30 14.61 4.63
CA THR A 134 -8.74 15.64 5.58
C THR A 134 -8.32 17.06 5.21
N ALA A 135 -7.55 17.24 4.13
CA ALA A 135 -7.14 18.54 3.64
C ALA A 135 -8.37 19.41 3.32
N THR A 136 -8.47 20.59 3.95
CA THR A 136 -9.56 21.55 3.72
C THR A 136 -9.05 22.95 3.39
N LYS A 137 -9.84 23.71 2.62
CA LYS A 137 -9.63 25.13 2.34
C LYS A 137 -10.97 25.86 2.40
N ASN A 138 -11.07 26.89 3.24
CA ASN A 138 -12.31 27.65 3.46
C ASN A 138 -13.51 26.76 3.83
N GLY A 139 -13.28 25.72 4.64
CA GLY A 139 -14.31 24.78 5.08
C GLY A 139 -14.67 23.67 4.08
N ASN A 140 -14.10 23.67 2.88
CA ASN A 140 -14.35 22.64 1.87
C ASN A 140 -13.18 21.66 1.75
N HIS A 141 -13.46 20.39 1.48
CA HIS A 141 -12.41 19.41 1.21
C HIS A 141 -11.65 19.76 -0.07
N ILE A 142 -10.31 19.70 -0.02
CA ILE A 142 -9.45 19.98 -1.16
C ILE A 142 -9.47 18.81 -2.15
N PHE A 143 -9.36 17.57 -1.65
CA PHE A 143 -9.21 16.39 -2.51
C PHE A 143 -10.36 15.39 -2.40
N SER A 144 -10.90 15.17 -1.19
CA SER A 144 -11.84 14.07 -0.88
C SER A 144 -12.99 13.96 -1.88
N ASP A 145 -13.72 15.04 -2.13
CA ASP A 145 -14.87 15.04 -3.05
C ASP A 145 -14.47 14.67 -4.49
N SER A 146 -13.33 15.19 -4.96
CA SER A 146 -12.82 14.91 -6.30
C SER A 146 -12.28 13.48 -6.44
N ILE A 147 -11.67 12.95 -5.37
CA ILE A 147 -11.23 11.55 -5.26
C ILE A 147 -12.45 10.65 -5.43
N TYR A 148 -13.46 10.79 -4.56
CA TYR A 148 -14.65 9.95 -4.60
C TYR A 148 -15.39 10.08 -5.93
N LYS A 149 -15.59 11.30 -6.45
CA LYS A 149 -16.22 11.52 -7.75
C LYS A 149 -15.48 10.79 -8.88
N THR A 150 -14.15 10.86 -8.89
CA THR A 150 -13.33 10.20 -9.92
C THR A 150 -13.42 8.68 -9.81
N LEU A 151 -13.36 8.14 -8.58
CA LEU A 151 -13.45 6.71 -8.33
C LEU A 151 -14.82 6.14 -8.70
N PHE A 152 -15.92 6.79 -8.29
CA PHE A 152 -17.27 6.34 -8.64
C PHE A 152 -17.54 6.41 -10.15
N ALA A 153 -17.07 7.45 -10.83
CA ALA A 153 -17.18 7.53 -12.29
C ALA A 153 -16.35 6.46 -13.04
N ASN A 154 -15.38 5.82 -12.38
CA ASN A 154 -14.47 4.84 -12.95
C ASN A 154 -14.42 3.53 -12.15
N GLU A 155 -15.54 3.17 -11.50
CA GLU A 155 -15.64 2.02 -10.59
C GLU A 155 -15.12 0.70 -11.20
N PRO A 156 -15.44 0.33 -12.46
CA PRO A 156 -14.91 -0.90 -13.05
C PRO A 156 -13.38 -0.94 -13.14
N LEU A 157 -12.75 0.21 -13.42
CA LEU A 157 -11.29 0.29 -13.48
C LEU A 157 -10.68 0.22 -12.08
N HIS A 158 -11.30 0.91 -11.12
CA HIS A 158 -10.90 0.88 -9.72
C HIS A 158 -10.91 -0.54 -9.16
N TYR A 159 -12.01 -1.27 -9.37
CA TYR A 159 -12.13 -2.65 -8.94
C TYR A 159 -11.12 -3.53 -9.65
N ARG A 160 -10.88 -3.34 -10.96
CA ARG A 160 -9.85 -4.10 -11.67
C ARG A 160 -8.45 -3.93 -11.04
N TYR A 161 -8.06 -2.72 -10.63
CA TYR A 161 -6.77 -2.51 -9.99
C TYR A 161 -6.70 -3.13 -8.59
N ILE A 162 -7.74 -2.94 -7.77
CA ILE A 162 -7.81 -3.59 -6.44
C ILE A 162 -7.77 -5.11 -6.58
N THR A 163 -8.63 -5.68 -7.42
CA THR A 163 -8.71 -7.13 -7.65
C THR A 163 -7.37 -7.67 -8.10
N LYS A 164 -6.75 -7.09 -9.14
CA LYS A 164 -5.43 -7.53 -9.60
C LYS A 164 -4.36 -7.50 -8.50
N ASN A 165 -4.39 -6.49 -7.63
CA ASN A 165 -3.46 -6.40 -6.52
C ASN A 165 -3.74 -7.46 -5.46
N ILE A 166 -5.00 -7.68 -5.08
CA ILE A 166 -5.40 -8.69 -4.09
C ILE A 166 -5.16 -10.11 -4.63
N ASP A 167 -5.49 -10.39 -5.88
CA ASP A 167 -5.23 -11.68 -6.53
C ASP A 167 -3.74 -12.03 -6.45
N ARG A 168 -2.85 -11.08 -6.76
CA ARG A 168 -1.40 -11.29 -6.59
C ARG A 168 -1.02 -11.64 -5.15
N HIS A 169 -1.71 -11.10 -4.15
CA HIS A 169 -1.45 -11.48 -2.76
C HIS A 169 -1.88 -12.93 -2.51
N LEU A 170 -3.09 -13.30 -2.95
CA LEU A 170 -3.66 -14.64 -2.78
C LEU A 170 -2.83 -15.71 -3.53
N ASP A 171 -2.49 -15.45 -4.79
CA ASP A 171 -1.67 -16.34 -5.62
C ASP A 171 -0.33 -16.66 -4.95
N LEU A 172 0.35 -15.65 -4.40
CA LEU A 172 1.64 -15.82 -3.73
C LEU A 172 1.55 -16.43 -2.32
N LEU A 173 0.33 -16.59 -1.82
CA LEU A 173 0.00 -17.30 -0.58
C LEU A 173 -0.55 -18.70 -0.84
N ASP A 174 -0.60 -19.13 -2.11
CA ASP A 174 -1.16 -20.41 -2.55
C ASP A 174 -2.65 -20.59 -2.17
N ILE A 175 -3.44 -19.51 -2.29
CA ILE A 175 -4.91 -19.50 -2.08
C ILE A 175 -5.66 -19.44 -3.40
#